data_AF-A0A7V9JK50-F1
#
_entry.id   AF-A0A7V9JK50-F1
#
_cell.length_a   1.000
_cell.length_b   1.000
_cell.length_c   1.000
_cell.angle_alpha   90.00
_cell.angle_beta   90.00
_cell.angle_gamma   90.00
#
_symmetry.space_group_name_H-M   'P 1'
#
loop_
_entity.id
_entity.type
_entity.pdbx_description
1 polymer ?
#
loop_
_entity_poly.entity_id
_entity_poly.type
_entity_poly.pdbx_seq_one_letter_code
_entity_poly.pdbx_strand_id
1 'polypeptide(L)'
;MLAAEGSLRSWTIVLGAPAVVLLAAGLVLRRPSAIPAAIFLLGAAYATRLLAEEETLHEGAPIVAAALFGLAELAYWSLELRDGVADEAGAHLRRIGLLAGLTLGVLALGVALLALVDVLQTEGIAVEALGVAAAVAALALLAVSSRPTS
;
A
#
# COMPACT_ATOMS: atom_id res chain seq x y z
N MET A 1 -20.03 -4.81 -24.63
CA MET A 1 -19.29 -5.42 -23.51
C MET A 1 -17.90 -5.91 -23.93
N LEU A 2 -17.75 -6.84 -24.90
CA LEU A 2 -16.45 -7.39 -25.32
C LEU A 2 -15.39 -6.36 -25.80
N ALA A 3 -15.80 -5.22 -26.39
CA ALA A 3 -14.86 -4.17 -26.83
C ALA A 3 -14.27 -3.35 -25.67
N ALA A 4 -15.00 -3.19 -24.56
CA ALA A 4 -14.54 -2.47 -23.38
C ALA A 4 -13.51 -3.30 -22.59
N GLU A 5 -13.73 -4.62 -22.48
CA GLU A 5 -12.77 -5.56 -21.88
C GLU A 5 -11.43 -5.57 -22.63
N GLY A 6 -11.46 -5.52 -23.97
CA GLY A 6 -10.25 -5.41 -24.80
C GLY A 6 -9.47 -4.11 -24.57
N SER A 7 -10.17 -3.00 -24.35
CA SER A 7 -9.57 -1.71 -24.02
C SER A 7 -8.94 -1.73 -22.61
N LEU A 8 -9.68 -2.17 -21.58
CA LEU A 8 -9.18 -2.26 -20.20
C LEU A 8 -7.91 -3.12 -20.10
N ARG A 9 -7.92 -4.28 -20.77
CA ARG A 9 -6.75 -5.18 -20.85
C ARG A 9 -5.54 -4.50 -21.51
N SER A 10 -5.77 -3.71 -22.56
CA SER A 10 -4.75 -2.91 -23.22
C SER A 10 -4.13 -1.89 -22.26
N TRP A 11 -4.94 -1.10 -21.54
CA TRP A 11 -4.45 -0.08 -20.62
C TRP A 11 -3.69 -0.66 -19.43
N THR A 12 -4.15 -1.77 -18.86
CA THR A 12 -3.42 -2.47 -17.79
C THR A 12 -2.06 -2.98 -18.27
N ILE A 13 -1.97 -3.50 -19.50
CA ILE A 13 -0.69 -3.92 -20.08
C ILE A 13 0.21 -2.70 -20.36
N VAL A 14 -0.35 -1.63 -20.93
CA VAL A 14 0.38 -0.42 -21.31
C VAL A 14 1.00 0.28 -20.10
N LEU A 15 0.36 0.27 -18.93
CA LEU A 15 0.90 0.91 -17.72
C LEU A 15 1.58 -0.09 -16.78
N GLY A 16 1.04 -1.30 -16.64
CA GLY A 16 1.57 -2.31 -15.72
C GLY A 16 2.88 -2.93 -16.22
N ALA A 17 2.99 -3.28 -17.50
CA ALA A 17 4.20 -3.87 -18.05
C ALA A 17 5.44 -2.95 -17.92
N PRO A 18 5.40 -1.65 -18.31
CA PRO A 18 6.56 -0.79 -18.12
C PRO A 18 6.85 -0.52 -16.65
N ALA A 19 5.85 -0.52 -15.76
CA ALA A 19 6.10 -0.39 -14.33
C ALA A 19 6.91 -1.56 -13.77
N VAL A 20 6.55 -2.80 -14.14
CA VAL A 20 7.28 -4.01 -13.75
C VAL A 20 8.69 -4.00 -14.34
N VAL A 21 8.83 -3.63 -15.62
CA VAL A 21 10.14 -3.51 -16.28
C VAL A 21 11.00 -2.45 -15.59
N LEU A 22 10.42 -1.30 -15.23
CA LEU A 22 11.12 -0.22 -14.54
C LEU A 22 11.56 -0.64 -13.13
N LEU A 23 10.70 -1.36 -12.40
CA LEU A 23 11.05 -1.91 -11.09
C LEU A 23 12.19 -2.91 -11.20
N ALA A 24 12.09 -3.87 -12.13
CA ALA A 24 13.13 -4.87 -12.37
C ALA A 24 14.45 -4.21 -12.80
N ALA A 25 14.41 -3.26 -13.73
CA ALA A 25 15.58 -2.49 -14.16
C ALA A 25 16.17 -1.68 -12.99
N GLY A 26 15.35 -1.04 -12.18
CA GLY A 26 15.76 -0.30 -10.98
C GLY A 26 16.51 -1.19 -9.98
N LEU A 27 15.99 -2.39 -9.74
CA LEU A 27 16.62 -3.39 -8.87
C LEU A 27 17.91 -3.95 -9.46
N VAL A 28 17.98 -4.21 -10.77
CA VAL A 28 19.18 -4.73 -11.45
C VAL A 28 20.28 -3.66 -11.51
N LEU A 29 19.92 -2.44 -11.90
CA LEU A 29 20.84 -1.31 -12.04
C LEU A 29 21.15 -0.59 -10.72
N ARG A 30 20.61 -1.06 -9.60
CA ARG A 30 20.74 -0.46 -8.26
C ARG A 30 20.37 1.03 -8.23
N ARG A 31 19.29 1.40 -8.91
CA ARG A 31 18.76 2.77 -8.98
C ARG A 31 17.54 2.91 -8.05
N PRO A 32 17.73 3.36 -6.79
CA PRO A 32 16.63 3.48 -5.82
C PRO A 32 15.54 4.46 -6.28
N SER A 33 15.87 5.45 -7.11
CA SER A 33 14.90 6.40 -7.68
C SER A 33 13.92 5.76 -8.66
N ALA A 34 14.18 4.56 -9.19
CA ALA A 34 13.27 3.86 -10.09
C ALA A 34 12.10 3.19 -9.35
N ILE A 35 12.27 2.87 -8.06
CA ILE A 35 11.23 2.25 -7.22
C ILE A 35 9.98 3.15 -7.13
N PRO A 36 10.05 4.43 -6.70
CA PRO A 36 8.85 5.27 -6.57
C PRO A 36 8.17 5.50 -7.91
N ALA A 37 8.93 5.61 -9.00
CA ALA A 37 8.37 5.75 -10.34
C ALA A 37 7.59 4.48 -10.78
N ALA A 38 8.11 3.29 -10.49
CA ALA A 38 7.42 2.04 -10.78
C ALA A 38 6.15 1.87 -9.92
N ILE A 39 6.22 2.17 -8.63
CA ILE A 39 5.07 2.12 -7.72
C ILE A 39 3.99 3.12 -8.16
N PHE A 40 4.39 4.33 -8.56
CA PHE A 40 3.47 5.33 -9.11
C PHE A 40 2.76 4.83 -10.37
N LEU A 41 3.49 4.22 -11.31
CA LEU A 41 2.89 3.66 -12.53
C LEU A 41 1.93 2.50 -12.23
N LEU A 42 2.25 1.63 -11.25
CA LEU A 42 1.33 0.57 -10.82
C LEU A 42 0.06 1.14 -10.17
N GLY A 43 0.20 2.15 -9.31
CA GLY A 43 -0.92 2.87 -8.73
C GLY A 43 -1.78 3.57 -9.78
N ALA A 44 -1.14 4.19 -10.78
CA ALA A 44 -1.84 4.81 -11.92
C ALA A 44 -2.58 3.76 -12.76
N ALA A 45 -1.97 2.60 -13.03
CA ALA A 45 -2.64 1.50 -13.73
C ALA A 45 -3.90 1.03 -12.98
N TYR A 46 -3.80 0.89 -11.65
CA TYR A 46 -4.95 0.57 -10.81
C TYR A 46 -6.03 1.66 -10.84
N ALA A 47 -5.66 2.93 -10.70
CA ALA A 47 -6.61 4.06 -10.73
C ALA A 47 -7.32 4.19 -12.09
N THR A 48 -6.59 4.01 -13.20
CA THR A 48 -7.19 4.05 -14.56
C THR A 48 -8.19 2.93 -14.77
N ARG A 49 -7.92 1.72 -14.24
CA ARG A 49 -8.88 0.61 -14.26
C ARG A 49 -10.15 1.00 -13.50
N LEU A 50 -10.00 1.57 -12.30
CA LEU A 50 -11.13 1.96 -11.46
C LEU A 50 -12.03 3.01 -12.14
N LEU A 51 -11.41 4.02 -12.73
CA LEU A 51 -12.12 5.06 -13.49
C LEU A 51 -12.87 4.50 -14.70
N ALA A 52 -12.30 3.49 -15.37
CA ALA A 52 -12.90 2.89 -16.56
C ALA A 52 -13.98 1.85 -16.23
N GLU A 53 -13.98 1.28 -15.02
CA GLU A 53 -15.05 0.42 -14.50
C GLU A 53 -16.22 1.23 -13.90
N GLU A 54 -16.12 2.58 -13.90
CA GLU A 54 -17.07 3.50 -13.26
C GLU A 54 -17.34 3.17 -11.78
N GLU A 55 -16.40 2.44 -11.15
CA GLU A 55 -16.49 2.01 -9.76
C GLU A 55 -16.01 3.16 -8.87
N THR A 56 -16.95 3.82 -8.20
CA THR A 56 -16.66 4.99 -7.35
C THR A 56 -15.96 4.60 -6.05
N LEU A 57 -16.14 3.37 -5.59
CA LEU A 57 -15.55 2.85 -4.36
C LEU A 57 -15.28 1.34 -4.49
N HIS A 58 -14.00 0.96 -4.49
CA HIS A 58 -13.59 -0.44 -4.59
C HIS A 58 -13.16 -1.00 -3.24
N GLU A 59 -13.85 -2.03 -2.77
CA GLU A 59 -13.59 -2.67 -1.46
C GLU A 59 -12.16 -3.24 -1.35
N GLY A 60 -11.55 -3.61 -2.49
CA GLY A 60 -10.18 -4.14 -2.54
C GLY A 60 -9.07 -3.08 -2.51
N ALA A 61 -9.39 -1.77 -2.57
CA ALA A 61 -8.38 -0.70 -2.62
C ALA A 61 -7.37 -0.71 -1.46
N PRO A 62 -7.77 -1.00 -0.20
CA PRO A 62 -6.84 -1.09 0.93
C PRO A 62 -5.79 -2.19 0.76
N ILE A 63 -6.20 -3.32 0.16
CA ILE A 63 -5.30 -4.46 -0.11
C ILE A 63 -4.26 -4.06 -1.16
N VAL A 64 -4.70 -3.38 -2.22
CA VAL A 64 -3.79 -2.87 -3.27
C VAL A 64 -2.79 -1.86 -2.69
N ALA A 65 -3.27 -0.93 -1.85
CA ALA A 65 -2.40 0.05 -1.19
C ALA A 65 -1.35 -0.61 -0.29
N ALA A 66 -1.77 -1.58 0.54
CA ALA A 66 -0.86 -2.33 1.41
C ALA A 66 0.16 -3.15 0.61
N ALA A 67 -0.27 -3.77 -0.50
CA ALA A 67 0.61 -4.52 -1.38
C ALA A 67 1.66 -3.62 -2.06
N LEU A 68 1.26 -2.44 -2.55
CA LEU A 68 2.19 -1.47 -3.15
C LEU A 68 3.19 -0.93 -2.13
N PHE A 69 2.74 -0.62 -0.91
CA PHE A 69 3.61 -0.21 0.18
C PHE A 69 4.64 -1.31 0.53
N GLY A 70 4.17 -2.54 0.77
CA GLY A 70 5.05 -3.67 1.06
C GLY A 70 6.04 -3.96 -0.07
N LEU A 71 5.60 -3.87 -1.32
CA LEU A 71 6.46 -4.04 -2.50
C LEU A 71 7.57 -2.98 -2.55
N ALA A 72 7.24 -1.71 -2.27
CA ALA A 72 8.21 -0.62 -2.25
C ALA A 72 9.29 -0.86 -1.18
N GLU A 73 8.87 -1.19 0.04
CA GLU A 73 9.77 -1.47 1.16
C GLU A 73 10.65 -2.71 0.91
N LEU A 74 10.08 -3.78 0.37
CA LEU A 74 10.84 -4.98 -0.01
C LEU A 74 11.85 -4.68 -1.12
N ALA A 75 11.49 -3.81 -2.08
CA ALA A 75 12.40 -3.38 -3.15
C ALA A 75 13.57 -2.55 -2.59
N TYR A 76 13.31 -1.63 -1.68
CA TYR A 76 14.37 -0.87 -1.00
C TYR A 76 15.26 -1.76 -0.15
N TRP A 77 14.65 -2.65 0.62
CA TRP A 77 15.41 -3.57 1.46
C TRP A 77 16.27 -4.54 0.63
N SER A 78 15.78 -4.99 -0.53
CA SER A 78 16.55 -5.77 -1.51
C SER A 78 17.79 -5.04 -2.01
N LEU A 79 17.72 -3.72 -2.19
CA LEU A 79 18.90 -2.91 -2.56
C LEU A 79 19.87 -2.80 -1.40
N GLU A 80 19.38 -2.52 -0.20
CA GLU A 80 20.20 -2.34 1.01
C GLU A 80 20.98 -3.62 1.38
N LEU A 81 20.36 -4.79 1.23
CA LEU A 81 21.03 -6.09 1.46
C LEU A 81 22.23 -6.33 0.53
N ARG A 82 22.30 -5.64 -0.62
CA ARG A 82 23.38 -5.79 -1.61
C ARG A 82 24.59 -4.91 -1.32
N ASP A 83 24.50 -4.02 -0.33
CA ASP A 83 25.61 -3.13 0.07
C ASP A 83 26.52 -3.79 1.12
N GLY A 84 26.19 -5.01 1.57
CA GLY A 84 27.14 -5.92 2.25
C GLY A 84 27.50 -5.54 3.68
N VAL A 85 26.71 -4.69 4.33
CA VAL A 85 26.91 -4.35 5.74
C VAL A 85 26.59 -5.58 6.59
N ALA A 86 27.52 -5.92 7.51
CA ALA A 86 27.33 -7.04 8.43
C ALA A 86 26.17 -6.73 9.38
N ASP A 87 25.09 -7.51 9.27
CA ASP A 87 23.91 -7.36 10.11
C ASP A 87 24.06 -8.11 11.44
N GLU A 88 23.52 -7.52 12.51
CA GLU A 88 23.44 -8.18 13.82
C GLU A 88 22.52 -9.40 13.78
N ALA A 89 22.83 -10.43 14.57
CA ALA A 89 21.98 -11.62 14.68
C ALA A 89 20.56 -11.22 15.13
N GLY A 90 19.57 -11.50 14.27
CA GLY A 90 18.15 -11.20 14.54
C GLY A 90 17.64 -9.86 13.99
N ALA A 91 18.50 -9.02 13.41
CA ALA A 91 18.09 -7.75 12.79
C ALA A 91 17.02 -7.95 11.69
N HIS A 92 17.16 -8.99 10.87
CA HIS A 92 16.20 -9.31 9.81
C HIS A 92 14.81 -9.68 10.35
N LEU A 93 14.70 -10.48 11.41
CA LEU A 93 13.40 -10.86 11.99
C LEU A 93 12.66 -9.65 12.56
N ARG A 94 13.41 -8.77 13.23
CA ARG A 94 12.86 -7.53 13.79
C ARG A 94 12.36 -6.60 12.67
N ARG A 95 13.10 -6.51 11.57
CA ARG A 95 12.72 -5.73 10.39
C ARG A 95 11.52 -6.32 9.64
N ILE A 96 11.43 -7.65 9.52
CA ILE A 96 10.25 -8.33 8.97
C ILE A 96 9.02 -8.01 9.83
N GLY A 97 9.15 -8.08 11.16
CA GLY A 97 8.07 -7.73 12.08
C GLY A 97 7.60 -6.29 11.92
N LEU A 98 8.53 -5.33 11.82
CA LEU A 98 8.21 -3.92 11.57
C LEU A 98 7.52 -3.73 10.21
N LEU A 99 8.05 -4.35 9.15
CA LEU A 99 7.48 -4.25 7.81
C LEU A 99 6.08 -4.85 7.74
N ALA A 100 5.87 -6.02 8.36
CA ALA A 100 4.56 -6.64 8.47
C ALA A 100 3.59 -5.74 9.25
N GLY A 101 4.03 -5.17 10.37
CA GLY A 101 3.23 -4.24 11.18
C GLY A 101 2.84 -2.97 10.41
N LEU A 102 3.77 -2.35 9.68
CA LEU A 102 3.50 -1.17 8.86
C LEU A 102 2.57 -1.51 7.69
N THR A 103 2.75 -2.65 7.03
CA THR A 103 1.88 -3.11 5.94
C THR A 103 0.45 -3.35 6.44
N LEU A 104 0.30 -3.99 7.60
CA LEU A 104 -0.99 -4.14 8.27
C LEU A 104 -1.57 -2.79 8.70
N GLY A 105 -0.74 -1.84 9.12
CA GLY A 105 -1.14 -0.47 9.43
C GLY A 105 -1.70 0.28 8.22
N VAL A 106 -1.06 0.16 7.05
CA VAL A 106 -1.55 0.73 5.78
C VAL A 106 -2.87 0.09 5.38
N LEU A 107 -3.00 -1.23 5.52
CA LEU A 107 -4.25 -1.95 5.27
C LEU A 107 -5.37 -1.44 6.18
N ALA A 108 -5.12 -1.39 7.49
CA ALA A 108 -6.08 -0.95 8.49
C ALA A 108 -6.50 0.52 8.25
N LEU A 109 -5.55 1.39 7.89
CA LEU A 109 -5.84 2.77 7.52
C LEU A 109 -6.74 2.85 6.28
N GLY A 110 -6.44 2.07 5.23
CA GLY A 110 -7.27 2.02 4.03
C GLY A 110 -8.70 1.53 4.33
N VAL A 111 -8.84 0.49 5.15
CA VAL A 111 -10.16 0.00 5.59
C VAL A 111 -10.90 1.06 6.40
N ALA A 112 -10.21 1.76 7.32
CA ALA A 112 -10.82 2.82 8.12
C ALA A 112 -11.27 4.00 7.25
N LEU A 113 -10.51 4.36 6.21
CA LEU A 113 -10.89 5.40 5.26
C LEU A 113 -12.10 4.98 4.41
N LEU A 114 -12.16 3.73 3.94
CA LEU A 114 -13.34 3.21 3.25
C LEU A 114 -14.57 3.26 4.16
N ALA A 115 -14.45 2.77 5.40
CA ALA A 115 -15.51 2.82 6.38
C ALA A 115 -15.97 4.27 6.65
N LEU A 116 -15.03 5.23 6.71
CA LEU A 116 -15.35 6.65 6.86
C LEU A 116 -16.12 7.19 5.67
N VAL A 117 -15.71 6.87 4.45
CA VAL A 117 -16.42 7.32 3.24
C VAL A 117 -17.84 6.75 3.20
N ASP A 118 -18.00 5.45 3.49
CA ASP A 118 -19.30 4.77 3.54
C ASP A 118 -20.24 5.41 4.59
N VAL A 119 -19.67 5.67 5.77
CA VAL A 119 -20.37 6.32 6.87
C VAL A 119 -20.71 7.78 6.55
N LEU A 120 -19.86 8.54 5.88
CA LEU A 120 -20.17 9.92 5.45
C LEU A 120 -21.21 9.99 4.34
N GLN A 121 -21.34 8.93 3.53
CA GLN A 121 -22.45 8.78 2.57
C GLN A 121 -23.76 8.38 3.26
N THR A 122 -23.69 7.96 4.53
CA THR A 122 -24.85 7.54 5.33
C THR A 122 -25.20 8.62 6.36
N GLU A 123 -26.33 9.31 6.22
CA GLU A 123 -26.78 10.25 7.26
C GLU A 123 -27.16 9.49 8.55
N GLY A 124 -26.35 9.54 9.63
CA GLY A 124 -26.76 9.00 10.94
C GLY A 124 -25.67 8.60 11.95
N ILE A 125 -26.12 7.91 13.01
CA ILE A 125 -25.40 7.46 14.23
C ILE A 125 -24.13 6.64 13.93
N ALA A 126 -24.03 6.06 12.72
CA ALA A 126 -22.82 5.37 12.26
C ALA A 126 -21.59 6.29 12.20
N VAL A 127 -21.79 7.58 11.90
CA VAL A 127 -20.73 8.62 11.87
C VAL A 127 -20.12 8.84 13.24
N GLU A 128 -20.97 8.91 14.27
CA GLU A 128 -20.53 9.10 15.64
C GLU A 128 -19.80 7.86 16.17
N ALA A 129 -20.32 6.66 15.89
CA ALA A 129 -19.71 5.40 16.32
C ALA A 129 -18.33 5.16 15.68
N LEU A 130 -18.19 5.47 14.38
CA LEU A 130 -16.91 5.35 13.68
C LEU A 130 -15.88 6.35 14.21
N GLY A 131 -16.31 7.60 14.47
CA GLY A 131 -15.45 8.62 15.09
C GLY A 131 -14.91 8.18 16.44
N VAL A 132 -15.75 7.56 17.28
CA VAL A 132 -15.33 6.99 18.57
C VAL A 132 -14.34 5.84 18.38
N ALA A 133 -14.61 4.92 17.45
CA ALA A 133 -13.70 3.80 17.18
C ALA A 133 -12.32 4.28 16.69
N ALA A 134 -12.28 5.27 15.80
CA ALA A 134 -11.04 5.87 15.31
C ALA A 134 -10.25 6.56 16.43
N ALA A 135 -10.92 7.29 17.32
CA ALA A 135 -10.29 7.90 18.49
C ALA A 135 -9.68 6.85 19.44
N VAL A 136 -10.41 5.75 19.70
CA VAL A 136 -9.91 4.64 20.53
C VAL A 136 -8.69 3.96 19.89
N ALA A 137 -8.71 3.73 18.57
CA ALA A 137 -7.58 3.15 17.84
C ALA A 137 -6.34 4.06 17.89
N ALA A 138 -6.51 5.37 17.69
CA ALA A 138 -5.42 6.34 17.80
C ALA A 138 -4.81 6.36 19.21
N LEU A 139 -5.65 6.31 20.26
CA LEU A 139 -5.20 6.22 21.65
C LEU A 139 -4.47 4.90 21.94
N ALA A 140 -4.94 3.79 21.39
CA ALA A 140 -4.27 2.49 21.54
C ALA A 140 -2.88 2.49 20.88
N LEU A 141 -2.76 3.06 19.68
CA LEU A 141 -1.48 3.20 18.99
C LEU A 141 -0.52 4.10 19.77
N LEU A 142 -1.01 5.22 20.31
CA LEU A 142 -0.24 6.11 21.16
C LEU A 142 0.21 5.43 22.46
N ALA A 143 -0.66 4.62 23.06
CA ALA A 143 -0.35 3.85 24.26
C ALA A 143 0.68 2.73 24.00
N VAL A 144 0.70 2.16 22.80
CA VAL A 144 1.71 1.16 22.39
C VAL A 144 3.04 1.84 22.08
N SER A 145 3.03 3.00 21.41
CA SER A 145 4.25 3.73 21.05
C SER A 145 4.91 4.43 22.24
N SER A 146 4.16 4.77 23.28
CA SER A 146 4.68 5.41 24.50
C SER A 146 5.28 4.41 25.51
N ARG A 147 5.29 3.10 25.22
CA ARG A 147 5.89 2.12 26.13
C ARG A 147 7.42 2.31 26.13
N PRO A 148 8.04 2.60 27.29
CA PRO A 148 9.48 2.73 27.37
C PRO A 148 10.11 1.37 27.02
N THR A 149 11.01 1.39 26.04
CA THR A 149 11.83 0.24 25.67
C THR A 149 12.83 -0.01 26.80
N SER A 150 12.55 -1.04 27.61
CA SER A 150 13.49 -1.57 28.61
C SER A 150 14.65 -2.31 27.95
#